data_AF-A0A965PQG9-F1
#
_entry.id   AF-A0A965PQG9-F1
#
_cell.length_a   1.000
_cell.length_b   1.000
_cell.length_c   1.000
_cell.angle_alpha   90.00
_cell.angle_beta   90.00
_cell.angle_gamma   90.00
#
_symmetry.space_group_name_H-M   'P 1'
#
loop_
_entity.id
_entity.type
_entity.pdbx_description
1 polymer ?
#
loop_
_entity_poly.entity_id
_entity_poly.type
_entity_poly.pdbx_seq_one_letter_code
_entity_poly.pdbx_strand_id
1 'polypeptide(L)'
;IHKYAEDVAYDRGADNQMQAMLAALKQAQEYKLGIKEQGLVKAAIAALNLNQLPVPVKIDAMQGAEYKFEFPIDNYPGFVYTGTIDLIGHDPRRNIIIITDYKTTRKYLFKDVVESYTGDSQFTFYPWIVRRRAYDIFKSDINLANLAWYNKLVVRPLIVMLSAQPPTWRVGPEWSFTDEQFEQFGVEVEHFIEAVREYIADEQLPPPTGMVTNSCPSCPFKRLCFAQNKDQVDLFLGETPVVKYEPLKW
;
A
#
# COMPACT_ATOMS: atom_id res chain seq x y z
N ILE A 1 2.97 -14.04 -0.50
CA ILE A 1 3.01 -13.92 -1.97
C ILE A 1 3.69 -12.61 -2.36
N HIS A 2 3.22 -11.45 -1.89
CA HIS A 2 3.87 -10.16 -2.17
C HIS A 2 5.31 -10.14 -1.66
N LYS A 3 5.52 -10.59 -0.41
CA LYS A 3 6.86 -10.80 0.16
C LYS A 3 7.84 -11.58 -0.75
N TYR A 4 7.36 -12.64 -1.40
CA TYR A 4 8.19 -13.37 -2.37
C TYR A 4 8.59 -12.48 -3.56
N ALA A 5 7.64 -11.75 -4.14
CA ALA A 5 7.90 -10.85 -5.26
C ALA A 5 8.86 -9.71 -4.88
N GLU A 6 8.72 -9.15 -3.68
CA GLU A 6 9.61 -8.12 -3.13
C GLU A 6 11.04 -8.63 -2.95
N ASP A 7 11.20 -9.83 -2.38
CA ASP A 7 12.51 -10.41 -2.07
C ASP A 7 13.29 -10.81 -3.34
N VAL A 8 12.59 -11.21 -4.42
CA VAL A 8 13.21 -11.57 -5.70
C VAL A 8 13.29 -10.40 -6.69
N ALA A 9 12.85 -9.20 -6.30
CA ALA A 9 12.75 -8.07 -7.22
C ALA A 9 14.11 -7.60 -7.75
N TYR A 10 15.13 -7.55 -6.87
CA TYR A 10 16.51 -7.18 -7.22
C TYR A 10 17.38 -8.37 -7.64
N ASP A 11 17.24 -9.51 -6.97
CA ASP A 11 18.01 -10.72 -7.23
C ASP A 11 17.07 -11.88 -7.61
N ARG A 12 17.14 -12.28 -8.88
CA ARG A 12 16.34 -13.37 -9.44
C ARG A 12 17.15 -14.67 -9.57
N GLY A 13 18.30 -14.77 -8.89
CA GLY A 13 19.10 -15.99 -8.83
C GLY A 13 18.32 -17.16 -8.22
N ALA A 14 18.66 -18.39 -8.63
CA ALA A 14 17.97 -19.59 -8.17
C ALA A 14 18.01 -19.76 -6.64
N ASP A 15 19.15 -19.43 -6.02
CA ASP A 15 19.32 -19.50 -4.57
C ASP A 15 18.41 -18.50 -3.85
N ASN A 16 18.36 -17.23 -4.30
CA ASN A 16 17.50 -16.22 -3.70
C ASN A 16 16.01 -16.56 -3.88
N GLN A 17 15.61 -17.07 -5.04
CA GLN A 17 14.24 -17.56 -5.26
C GLN A 17 13.87 -18.67 -4.25
N MET A 18 14.76 -19.63 -4.02
CA MET A 18 14.51 -20.69 -3.05
C MET A 18 14.35 -20.13 -1.63
N GLN A 19 15.22 -19.20 -1.21
CA GLN A 19 15.13 -18.56 0.12
C GLN A 19 13.85 -17.73 0.27
N ALA A 20 13.52 -16.90 -0.72
CA ALA A 20 12.29 -16.11 -0.73
C ALA A 20 11.04 -17.00 -0.67
N MET A 21 11.04 -18.15 -1.37
CA MET A 21 9.94 -19.10 -1.32
C MET A 21 9.78 -19.69 0.07
N LEU A 22 10.88 -20.10 0.72
CA LEU A 22 10.85 -20.63 2.08
C LEU A 22 10.37 -19.58 3.09
N ALA A 23 10.84 -18.33 2.97
CA ALA A 23 10.39 -17.22 3.80
C ALA A 23 8.89 -16.97 3.66
N ALA A 24 8.38 -16.93 2.43
CA ALA A 24 6.95 -16.73 2.16
C ALA A 24 6.08 -17.87 2.73
N LEU A 25 6.56 -19.12 2.70
CA LEU A 25 5.84 -20.26 3.28
C LEU A 25 5.88 -20.26 4.81
N LYS A 26 7.02 -19.87 5.40
CA LYS A 26 7.14 -19.71 6.85
C LYS A 26 6.18 -18.62 7.36
N GLN A 27 6.13 -17.47 6.68
CA GLN A 27 5.21 -16.39 7.01
C GLN A 27 3.73 -16.83 6.89
N ALA A 28 3.40 -17.62 5.86
CA ALA A 28 2.05 -18.20 5.73
C ALA A 28 1.67 -19.12 6.91
N GLN A 29 2.64 -19.84 7.47
CA GLN A 29 2.44 -20.67 8.66
C GLN A 29 2.30 -19.83 9.94
N GLU A 30 3.10 -18.79 10.09
CA GLU A 30 3.03 -17.84 11.22
C GLU A 30 1.67 -17.11 11.26
N TYR A 31 1.12 -16.78 10.10
CA TYR A 31 -0.26 -16.27 9.96
C TYR A 31 -1.35 -17.34 10.11
N LYS A 32 -0.98 -18.58 10.44
CA LYS A 32 -1.90 -19.70 10.66
C LYS A 32 -2.85 -19.96 9.48
N LEU A 33 -2.37 -19.73 8.25
CA LEU A 33 -3.16 -20.02 7.07
C LEU A 33 -3.44 -21.52 6.95
N GLY A 34 -4.65 -21.88 6.54
CA GLY A 34 -5.04 -23.28 6.32
C GLY A 34 -4.21 -23.97 5.24
N ILE A 35 -4.22 -25.30 5.22
CA ILE A 35 -3.45 -26.11 4.25
C ILE A 35 -3.80 -25.73 2.79
N LYS A 36 -5.09 -25.44 2.53
CA LYS A 36 -5.56 -25.02 1.20
C LYS A 36 -4.96 -23.66 0.80
N GLU A 37 -4.98 -22.68 1.71
CA GLU A 37 -4.38 -21.36 1.51
C GLU A 37 -2.88 -21.45 1.27
N GLN A 38 -2.16 -22.27 2.05
CA GLN A 38 -0.72 -22.50 1.82
C GLN A 38 -0.46 -23.13 0.44
N GLY A 39 -1.34 -24.03 -0.01
CA GLY A 39 -1.31 -24.57 -1.37
C GLY A 39 -1.48 -23.49 -2.44
N LEU A 40 -2.40 -22.54 -2.24
CA LEU A 40 -2.59 -21.39 -3.13
C LEU A 40 -1.36 -20.47 -3.17
N VAL A 41 -0.69 -20.25 -2.03
CA VAL A 41 0.57 -19.49 -1.98
C VAL A 41 1.62 -20.14 -2.87
N LYS A 42 1.83 -21.46 -2.75
CA LYS A 42 2.77 -22.22 -3.58
C LYS A 42 2.42 -22.11 -5.06
N ALA A 43 1.15 -22.33 -5.41
CA ALA A 43 0.69 -22.29 -6.78
C ALA A 43 0.84 -20.89 -7.39
N ALA A 44 0.57 -19.82 -6.62
CA ALA A 44 0.77 -18.46 -7.06
C ALA A 44 2.25 -18.12 -7.29
N ILE A 45 3.14 -18.53 -6.39
CA ILE A 45 4.59 -18.36 -6.56
C ILE A 45 5.08 -19.09 -7.82
N ALA A 46 4.65 -20.34 -8.03
CA ALA A 46 5.03 -21.12 -9.21
C ALA A 46 4.50 -20.55 -10.53
N ALA A 47 3.35 -19.87 -10.51
CA ALA A 47 2.76 -19.23 -11.68
C ALA A 47 3.41 -17.87 -12.03
N LEU A 48 4.30 -17.35 -11.19
CA LEU A 48 4.94 -16.07 -11.42
C LEU A 48 5.99 -16.15 -12.54
N ASN A 49 5.77 -15.41 -13.62
CA ASN A 49 6.83 -15.13 -14.58
C ASN A 49 7.70 -13.98 -14.05
N LEU A 50 8.90 -14.31 -13.55
CA LEU A 50 9.81 -13.33 -12.98
C LEU A 50 10.17 -12.18 -13.94
N ASN A 51 10.20 -12.44 -15.26
CA ASN A 51 10.48 -11.40 -16.24
C ASN A 51 9.38 -10.33 -16.34
N GLN A 52 8.19 -10.61 -15.82
CA GLN A 52 7.08 -9.65 -15.73
C GLN A 52 7.13 -8.79 -14.47
N LEU A 53 7.94 -9.16 -13.47
CA LEU A 53 8.12 -8.32 -12.30
C LEU A 53 8.89 -7.05 -12.69
N PRO A 54 8.43 -5.86 -12.25
CA PRO A 54 9.21 -4.66 -12.40
C PRO A 54 10.53 -4.77 -11.60
N VAL A 55 11.56 -4.08 -12.07
CA VAL A 55 12.82 -3.96 -11.36
C VAL A 55 12.79 -2.65 -10.58
N PRO A 56 12.93 -2.69 -9.25
CA PRO A 56 12.94 -1.48 -8.44
C PRO A 56 14.17 -0.62 -8.72
N VAL A 57 14.01 0.70 -8.66
CA VAL A 57 15.14 1.63 -8.63
C VAL A 57 15.88 1.49 -7.30
N LYS A 58 17.15 1.88 -7.23
CA LYS A 58 17.87 1.90 -5.95
C LYS A 58 17.64 3.26 -5.28
N ILE A 59 17.04 3.24 -4.09
CA ILE A 59 16.90 4.41 -3.22
C ILE A 59 17.54 4.05 -1.88
N ASP A 60 18.31 4.98 -1.29
CA ASP A 60 19.14 4.71 -0.11
C ASP A 60 18.35 4.17 1.10
N ALA A 61 17.06 4.51 1.20
CA ALA A 61 16.18 4.12 2.31
C ALA A 61 15.41 2.80 2.08
N MET A 62 15.59 2.13 0.94
CA MET A 62 14.89 0.88 0.63
C MET A 62 15.55 -0.34 1.29
N GLN A 63 14.73 -1.27 1.76
CA GLN A 63 15.15 -2.65 2.08
C GLN A 63 14.35 -3.62 1.23
N GLY A 64 15.03 -4.40 0.38
CA GLY A 64 14.34 -5.10 -0.70
C GLY A 64 13.58 -4.10 -1.58
N ALA A 65 12.48 -4.52 -2.20
CA ALA A 65 11.72 -3.70 -3.14
C ALA A 65 10.90 -2.56 -2.49
N GLU A 66 10.66 -2.61 -1.19
CA GLU A 66 9.78 -1.66 -0.51
C GLU A 66 10.50 -0.36 -0.17
N TYR A 67 9.76 0.75 -0.25
CA TYR A 67 10.17 2.05 0.25
C TYR A 67 9.25 2.49 1.40
N LYS A 68 9.78 2.49 2.62
CA LYS A 68 9.10 3.01 3.82
C LYS A 68 9.49 4.46 4.04
N PHE A 69 8.52 5.31 4.36
CA PHE A 69 8.78 6.72 4.57
C PHE A 69 8.01 7.28 5.76
N GLU A 70 8.59 8.32 6.35
CA GLU A 70 7.99 9.19 7.33
C GLU A 70 8.46 10.62 7.00
N PHE A 71 7.51 11.51 6.68
CA PHE A 71 7.80 12.90 6.36
C PHE A 71 6.99 13.82 7.28
N PRO A 72 7.63 14.77 7.98
CA PRO A 72 6.90 15.76 8.75
C PRO A 72 5.99 16.59 7.83
N ILE A 73 4.89 17.06 8.40
CA ILE A 73 3.97 17.99 7.75
C ILE A 73 4.26 19.39 8.29
N ASP A 74 4.87 20.24 7.47
CA ASP A 74 5.47 21.51 7.93
C ASP A 74 4.45 22.45 8.61
N ASN A 75 3.21 22.47 8.11
CA ASN A 75 2.13 23.31 8.64
C ASN A 75 1.37 22.66 9.82
N TYR A 76 1.68 21.40 10.15
CA TYR A 76 0.96 20.60 11.14
C TYR A 76 1.93 19.92 12.12
N PRO A 77 2.49 20.66 13.09
CA PRO A 77 3.39 20.09 14.08
C PRO A 77 2.76 18.89 14.81
N GLY A 78 3.51 17.79 14.89
CA GLY A 78 3.04 16.54 15.48
C GLY A 78 2.36 15.57 14.51
N PHE A 79 2.14 15.98 13.26
CA PHE A 79 1.65 15.11 12.20
C PHE A 79 2.77 14.77 11.21
N VAL A 80 2.71 13.55 10.68
CA VAL A 80 3.64 13.03 9.67
C VAL A 80 2.87 12.30 8.58
N TYR A 81 3.32 12.44 7.33
CA TYR A 81 2.94 11.51 6.27
C TYR A 81 3.76 10.24 6.44
N THR A 82 3.08 9.09 6.42
CA THR A 82 3.73 7.81 6.57
C THR A 82 3.16 6.78 5.62
N GLY A 83 3.98 5.84 5.18
CA GLY A 83 3.51 4.76 4.30
C GLY A 83 4.61 3.78 3.89
N THR A 84 4.19 2.77 3.13
CA THR A 84 5.07 1.77 2.53
C THR A 84 4.66 1.61 1.08
N ILE A 85 5.55 1.99 0.16
CA ILE A 85 5.36 1.79 -1.27
C ILE A 85 6.00 0.45 -1.62
N ASP A 86 5.19 -0.50 -2.06
CA ASP A 86 5.61 -1.86 -2.41
C ASP A 86 6.77 -1.89 -3.39
N LEU A 87 6.72 -1.07 -4.46
CA LEU A 87 7.76 -0.98 -5.45
C LEU A 87 7.76 0.35 -6.21
N ILE A 88 8.93 0.97 -6.33
CA ILE A 88 9.19 2.11 -7.22
C ILE A 88 10.13 1.64 -8.33
N GLY A 89 9.69 1.68 -9.59
CA GLY A 89 10.48 1.34 -10.77
C GLY A 89 10.67 2.54 -11.70
N HIS A 90 11.54 2.39 -12.69
CA HIS A 90 11.77 3.38 -13.74
C HIS A 90 11.72 2.70 -15.11
N ASP A 91 10.91 3.24 -16.03
CA ASP A 91 10.92 2.85 -17.43
C ASP A 91 11.78 3.82 -18.24
N PRO A 92 13.04 3.46 -18.57
CA PRO A 92 13.96 4.36 -19.26
C PRO A 92 13.58 4.62 -20.73
N ARG A 93 12.67 3.82 -21.31
CA ARG A 93 12.21 4.04 -22.69
C ARG A 93 11.20 5.17 -22.75
N ARG A 94 10.39 5.31 -21.70
CA ARG A 94 9.36 6.35 -21.56
C ARG A 94 9.80 7.52 -20.68
N ASN A 95 10.91 7.37 -19.95
CA ASN A 95 11.37 8.31 -18.92
C ASN A 95 10.25 8.61 -17.92
N ILE A 96 9.63 7.56 -17.38
CA ILE A 96 8.60 7.67 -16.34
C ILE A 96 8.93 6.77 -15.16
N ILE A 97 8.62 7.26 -13.97
CA ILE A 97 8.63 6.46 -12.75
C ILE A 97 7.30 5.71 -12.66
N ILE A 98 7.37 4.43 -12.31
CA ILE A 98 6.22 3.53 -12.19
C ILE A 98 6.16 3.04 -10.76
N ILE A 99 5.12 3.46 -10.04
CA ILE A 99 4.78 2.92 -8.73
C ILE A 99 3.92 1.68 -8.95
N THR A 100 4.37 0.53 -8.44
CA THR A 100 3.62 -0.72 -8.53
C THR A 100 3.20 -1.15 -7.13
N ASP A 101 1.91 -1.37 -6.95
CA ASP A 101 1.33 -1.85 -5.70
C ASP A 101 0.83 -3.29 -5.90
N TYR A 102 1.31 -4.24 -5.10
CA TYR A 102 0.92 -5.65 -5.20
C TYR A 102 -0.41 -5.87 -4.51
N LYS A 103 -1.35 -6.52 -5.22
CA LYS A 103 -2.66 -6.87 -4.68
C LYS A 103 -2.94 -8.35 -4.87
N THR A 104 -3.50 -8.99 -3.85
CA THR A 104 -3.98 -10.37 -3.92
C THR A 104 -5.50 -10.38 -3.86
N THR A 105 -6.16 -11.14 -4.74
CA THR A 105 -7.62 -11.17 -4.82
C THR A 105 -8.18 -12.56 -5.06
N ARG A 106 -9.41 -12.78 -4.58
CA ARG A 106 -10.24 -13.96 -4.88
C ARG A 106 -11.37 -13.64 -5.86
N LYS A 107 -11.48 -12.41 -6.38
CA LYS A 107 -12.44 -12.08 -7.44
C LYS A 107 -12.08 -12.82 -8.73
N TYR A 108 -13.08 -13.26 -9.48
CA TYR A 108 -12.88 -14.06 -10.71
C TYR A 108 -12.55 -13.21 -11.94
N LEU A 109 -13.13 -12.01 -12.03
CA LEU A 109 -12.98 -11.15 -13.20
C LEU A 109 -11.95 -10.06 -12.90
N PHE A 110 -10.95 -9.94 -13.77
CA PHE A 110 -9.88 -8.96 -13.62
C PHE A 110 -10.40 -7.51 -13.67
N LYS A 111 -11.38 -7.24 -14.53
CA LYS A 111 -11.99 -5.90 -14.64
C LYS A 111 -12.61 -5.46 -13.30
N ASP A 112 -13.33 -6.34 -12.62
CA ASP A 112 -13.98 -6.06 -11.33
C ASP A 112 -12.96 -5.81 -10.20
N VAL A 113 -11.75 -6.35 -10.35
CA VAL A 113 -10.64 -6.10 -9.43
C VAL A 113 -10.07 -4.71 -9.67
N VAL A 114 -9.77 -4.38 -10.94
CA VAL A 114 -9.24 -3.08 -11.32
C VAL A 114 -10.22 -1.96 -10.94
N GLU A 115 -11.52 -2.15 -11.22
CA GLU A 115 -12.57 -1.20 -10.87
C GLU A 115 -12.68 -0.94 -9.36
N SER A 116 -12.38 -1.93 -8.50
CA SER A 116 -12.39 -1.70 -7.04
C SER A 116 -11.24 -0.84 -6.52
N TYR A 117 -10.22 -0.60 -7.34
CA TYR A 117 -9.12 0.31 -7.00
C TYR A 117 -9.32 1.70 -7.63
N THR A 118 -10.35 1.88 -8.47
CA THR A 118 -10.73 3.21 -8.96
C THR A 118 -11.24 4.04 -7.78
N GLY A 119 -10.55 5.12 -7.45
CA GLY A 119 -10.89 5.99 -6.31
C GLY A 119 -10.33 5.51 -4.97
N ASP A 120 -9.50 4.47 -4.95
CA ASP A 120 -8.73 4.10 -3.76
C ASP A 120 -7.66 5.17 -3.50
N SER A 121 -7.73 5.79 -2.33
CA SER A 121 -6.86 6.92 -1.96
C SER A 121 -5.38 6.53 -1.93
N GLN A 122 -5.04 5.25 -1.73
CA GLN A 122 -3.66 4.79 -1.76
C GLN A 122 -3.00 5.01 -3.13
N PHE A 123 -3.76 4.76 -4.21
CA PHE A 123 -3.28 4.92 -5.58
C PHE A 123 -3.08 6.39 -5.96
N THR A 124 -3.79 7.33 -5.33
CA THR A 124 -3.53 8.76 -5.50
C THR A 124 -2.42 9.25 -4.57
N PHE A 125 -2.41 8.78 -3.32
CA PHE A 125 -1.49 9.22 -2.27
C PHE A 125 -0.02 8.92 -2.57
N TYR A 126 0.29 7.72 -3.06
CA TYR A 126 1.69 7.33 -3.36
C TYR A 126 2.36 8.18 -4.46
N PRO A 127 1.79 8.36 -5.65
CA PRO A 127 2.40 9.25 -6.64
C PRO A 127 2.37 10.72 -6.18
N TRP A 128 1.35 11.14 -5.42
CA TRP A 128 1.29 12.48 -4.83
C TRP A 128 2.47 12.75 -3.87
N ILE A 129 2.73 11.85 -2.92
CA ILE A 129 3.84 12.02 -1.97
C ILE A 129 5.20 11.89 -2.66
N VAL A 130 5.32 11.00 -3.65
CA VAL A 130 6.55 10.84 -4.44
C VAL A 130 6.88 12.11 -5.23
N ARG A 131 5.89 12.77 -5.83
CA ARG A 131 6.06 14.09 -6.47
C ARG A 131 6.45 15.16 -5.44
N ARG A 132 5.70 15.26 -4.33
CA ARG A 132 5.88 16.30 -3.31
C ARG A 132 7.24 16.22 -2.61
N ARG A 133 7.74 15.02 -2.37
CA ARG A 133 9.00 14.73 -1.68
C ARG A 133 10.07 14.19 -2.64
N ALA A 134 9.99 14.56 -3.92
CA ALA A 134 10.85 14.00 -4.98
C ALA A 134 12.34 14.09 -4.68
N TYR A 135 12.82 15.26 -4.25
CA TYR A 135 14.23 15.48 -3.94
C TYR A 135 14.67 14.86 -2.61
N ASP A 136 13.73 14.61 -1.70
CA ASP A 136 14.02 13.89 -0.44
C ASP A 136 14.16 12.39 -0.71
N ILE A 137 13.24 11.83 -1.51
CA ILE A 137 13.19 10.41 -1.88
C ILE A 137 14.36 10.06 -2.80
N PHE A 138 14.59 10.82 -3.87
CA PHE A 138 15.59 10.54 -4.89
C PHE A 138 16.86 11.40 -4.72
N LYS A 139 17.25 11.72 -3.48
CA LYS A 139 18.41 12.57 -3.18
C LYS A 139 19.73 12.09 -3.84
N SER A 140 19.85 10.79 -4.11
CA SER A 140 21.02 10.16 -4.74
C SER A 140 20.90 10.04 -6.27
N ASP A 141 19.75 10.38 -6.87
CA ASP A 141 19.52 10.37 -8.31
C ASP A 141 18.67 11.57 -8.75
N ILE A 142 19.36 12.64 -9.16
CA ILE A 142 18.72 13.89 -9.59
C ILE A 142 17.80 13.71 -10.80
N ASN A 143 18.07 12.73 -11.67
CA ASN A 143 17.24 12.50 -12.85
C ASN A 143 15.89 11.93 -12.44
N LEU A 144 15.88 10.95 -11.54
CA LEU A 144 14.63 10.43 -10.96
C LEU A 144 13.89 11.50 -10.15
N ALA A 145 14.61 12.33 -9.37
CA ALA A 145 14.02 13.45 -8.66
C ALA A 145 13.28 14.40 -9.61
N ASN A 146 13.92 14.78 -10.72
CA ASN A 146 13.32 15.63 -11.74
C ASN A 146 12.09 14.98 -12.39
N LEU A 147 12.16 13.69 -12.74
CA LEU A 147 11.00 12.98 -13.30
C LEU A 147 9.80 13.02 -12.35
N ALA A 148 10.02 12.73 -11.06
CA ALA A 148 8.96 12.78 -10.07
C ALA A 148 8.41 14.21 -9.89
N TRP A 149 9.29 15.21 -9.80
CA TRP A 149 8.92 16.62 -9.66
C TRP A 149 8.07 17.13 -10.83
N TYR A 150 8.47 16.80 -12.07
CA TYR A 150 7.73 17.13 -13.30
C TYR A 150 6.54 16.19 -13.58
N ASN A 151 6.07 15.46 -12.58
CA ASN A 151 4.91 14.59 -12.66
C ASN A 151 5.00 13.55 -13.80
N LYS A 152 6.20 13.02 -14.05
CA LYS A 152 6.44 11.86 -14.93
C LYS A 152 6.27 10.56 -14.15
N LEU A 153 5.10 10.42 -13.55
CA LEU A 153 4.74 9.36 -12.62
C LEU A 153 3.48 8.65 -13.09
N VAL A 154 3.49 7.33 -12.98
CA VAL A 154 2.28 6.51 -13.07
C VAL A 154 2.24 5.54 -11.90
N VAL A 155 1.03 5.16 -11.51
CA VAL A 155 0.79 4.09 -10.53
C VAL A 155 0.02 2.97 -11.20
N ARG A 156 0.25 1.72 -10.80
CA ARG A 156 -0.53 0.58 -11.29
C ARG A 156 -0.60 -0.53 -10.24
N PRO A 157 -1.68 -1.32 -10.22
CA PRO A 157 -1.71 -2.52 -9.41
C PRO A 157 -1.04 -3.68 -10.16
N LEU A 158 -0.34 -4.54 -9.44
CA LEU A 158 0.08 -5.85 -9.90
C LEU A 158 -0.72 -6.90 -9.11
N ILE A 159 -1.64 -7.57 -9.81
CA ILE A 159 -2.70 -8.36 -9.19
C ILE A 159 -2.39 -9.84 -9.29
N VAL A 160 -2.42 -10.53 -8.15
CA VAL A 160 -2.41 -11.99 -8.05
C VAL A 160 -3.84 -12.50 -7.89
N MET A 161 -4.36 -13.12 -8.94
CA MET A 161 -5.70 -13.70 -8.97
C MET A 161 -5.67 -15.15 -8.48
N LEU A 162 -6.04 -15.38 -7.23
CA LEU A 162 -6.06 -16.71 -6.60
C LEU A 162 -7.25 -17.58 -7.02
N SER A 163 -8.27 -16.94 -7.60
CA SER A 163 -9.47 -17.59 -8.14
C SER A 163 -9.22 -18.33 -9.46
N ALA A 164 -8.17 -17.94 -10.20
CA ALA A 164 -7.75 -18.62 -11.41
C ALA A 164 -7.11 -19.98 -11.07
N GLN A 165 -7.24 -20.95 -11.99
CA GLN A 165 -6.64 -22.28 -11.89
C GLN A 165 -5.81 -22.56 -13.16
N PRO A 166 -4.47 -22.44 -13.11
CA PRO A 166 -3.65 -22.02 -11.96
C PRO A 166 -3.84 -20.53 -11.61
N PRO A 167 -3.44 -20.07 -10.40
CA PRO A 167 -3.42 -18.65 -10.06
C PRO A 167 -2.63 -17.84 -11.10
N THR A 168 -3.02 -16.60 -11.34
CA THR A 168 -2.40 -15.77 -12.39
C THR A 168 -1.95 -14.42 -11.86
N TRP A 169 -0.82 -13.93 -12.40
CA TRP A 169 -0.30 -12.60 -12.16
C TRP A 169 -0.69 -11.71 -13.33
N ARG A 170 -1.26 -10.55 -13.05
CA ARG A 170 -1.72 -9.60 -14.07
C ARG A 170 -1.36 -8.18 -13.68
N VAL A 171 -0.73 -7.48 -14.62
CA VAL A 171 -0.45 -6.06 -14.50
C VAL A 171 -1.73 -5.30 -14.85
N GLY A 172 -2.16 -4.41 -13.95
CA GLY A 172 -3.28 -3.50 -14.16
C GLY A 172 -2.94 -2.33 -15.08
N PRO A 173 -3.94 -1.47 -15.38
CA PRO A 173 -3.71 -0.25 -16.12
C PRO A 173 -2.78 0.68 -15.34
N GLU A 174 -2.07 1.53 -16.07
CA GLU A 174 -1.33 2.64 -15.52
C GLU A 174 -2.26 3.84 -15.35
N TRP A 175 -2.29 4.41 -14.14
CA TRP A 175 -2.99 5.64 -13.81
C TRP A 175 -2.00 6.77 -13.63
N SER A 176 -2.31 7.91 -14.22
CA SER A 176 -1.59 9.17 -14.07
C SER A 176 -2.54 10.24 -13.57
N PHE A 177 -2.00 11.24 -12.88
CA PHE A 177 -2.78 12.35 -12.34
C PHE A 177 -2.26 13.67 -12.88
N THR A 178 -3.16 14.62 -13.13
CA THR A 178 -2.77 15.98 -13.47
C THR A 178 -2.32 16.75 -12.23
N ASP A 179 -1.69 17.90 -12.46
CA ASP A 179 -1.25 18.75 -11.35
C ASP A 179 -2.45 19.26 -10.55
N GLU A 180 -3.57 19.60 -11.21
CA GLU A 180 -4.81 20.03 -10.56
C GLU A 180 -5.42 18.92 -9.69
N GLN A 181 -5.37 17.67 -10.13
CA GLN A 181 -5.84 16.53 -9.33
C GLN A 181 -4.99 16.35 -8.06
N PHE A 182 -3.68 16.56 -8.16
CA PHE A 182 -2.79 16.50 -7.00
C PHE A 182 -2.93 17.70 -6.05
N GLU A 183 -3.21 18.89 -6.59
CA GLU A 183 -3.55 20.06 -5.77
C GLU A 183 -4.85 19.82 -5.01
N GLN A 184 -5.90 19.35 -5.68
CA GLN A 184 -7.17 19.01 -5.05
C GLN A 184 -6.98 17.93 -3.97
N PHE A 185 -6.24 16.86 -4.28
CA PHE A 185 -5.97 15.80 -3.31
C PHE A 185 -5.18 16.34 -2.10
N GLY A 186 -4.25 17.27 -2.30
CA GLY A 186 -3.55 17.95 -1.22
C GLY A 186 -4.51 18.71 -0.28
N VAL A 187 -5.48 19.43 -0.84
CA VAL A 187 -6.53 20.11 -0.06
C VAL A 187 -7.39 19.11 0.72
N GLU A 188 -7.76 17.99 0.11
CA GLU A 188 -8.52 16.92 0.78
C GLU A 188 -7.74 16.31 1.96
N VAL A 189 -6.43 16.12 1.80
CA VAL A 189 -5.54 15.64 2.86
C VAL A 189 -5.43 16.67 3.99
N GLU A 190 -5.28 17.96 3.69
CA GLU A 190 -5.23 19.02 4.69
C GLU A 190 -6.53 19.11 5.50
N HIS A 191 -7.69 19.05 4.84
CA HIS A 191 -8.99 19.00 5.52
C HIS A 191 -9.12 17.77 6.43
N PHE A 192 -8.62 16.61 5.99
CA PHE A 192 -8.63 15.40 6.82
C PHE A 192 -7.75 15.58 8.07
N ILE A 193 -6.57 16.20 7.94
CA ILE A 193 -5.67 16.45 9.07
C ILE A 193 -6.32 17.40 10.08
N GLU A 194 -6.94 18.49 9.63
CA GLU A 194 -7.64 19.41 10.53
C GLU A 194 -8.78 18.71 11.29
N ALA A 195 -9.60 17.92 10.59
CA ALA A 195 -10.66 17.16 11.24
C ALA A 195 -10.11 16.21 12.32
N VAL A 196 -9.04 15.47 12.01
CA VAL A 196 -8.39 14.57 12.98
C VAL A 196 -7.82 15.35 14.18
N ARG A 197 -7.20 16.50 13.93
CA ARG A 197 -6.64 17.37 14.97
C ARG A 197 -7.71 17.89 15.92
N GLU A 198 -8.87 18.29 15.40
CA GLU A 198 -10.02 18.71 16.23
C GLU A 198 -10.49 17.56 17.14
N TYR A 199 -10.66 16.34 16.60
CA TYR A 199 -11.05 15.19 17.41
C TYR A 199 -10.05 14.84 18.51
N ILE A 200 -8.75 14.96 18.22
CA ILE A 200 -7.69 14.74 19.21
C ILE A 200 -7.74 15.82 20.30
N ALA A 201 -7.91 17.09 19.92
CA ALA A 201 -7.92 18.21 20.87
C ALA A 201 -9.14 18.19 21.80
N ASP A 202 -10.31 17.80 21.28
CA ASP A 202 -11.55 17.74 22.05
C ASP A 202 -11.72 16.42 22.82
N GLU A 203 -10.76 15.49 22.70
CA GLU A 203 -10.83 14.12 23.23
C GLU A 203 -12.13 13.39 22.82
N GLN A 204 -12.60 13.65 21.59
CA GLN A 204 -13.83 13.09 21.05
C GLN A 204 -13.57 11.97 20.05
N LEU A 205 -14.44 10.96 20.06
CA LEU A 205 -14.47 9.97 18.99
C LEU A 205 -15.04 10.60 17.71
N PRO A 206 -14.45 10.31 16.54
CA PRO A 206 -15.03 10.74 15.27
C PRO A 206 -16.40 10.08 15.06
N PRO A 207 -17.31 10.73 14.31
CA PRO A 207 -18.61 10.16 14.01
C PRO A 207 -18.48 8.85 13.22
N PRO A 208 -19.38 7.88 13.43
CA PRO A 208 -19.33 6.59 12.73
C PRO A 208 -19.68 6.75 11.25
N THR A 209 -18.71 6.54 10.36
CA THR A 209 -18.88 6.67 8.89
C THR A 209 -19.03 5.33 8.16
N GLY A 210 -18.94 4.20 8.88
CA GLY A 210 -18.86 2.86 8.28
C GLY A 210 -20.05 2.48 7.40
N MET A 211 -21.26 2.97 7.70
CA MET A 211 -22.45 2.73 6.87
C MET A 211 -22.40 3.49 5.55
N VAL A 212 -21.95 4.75 5.59
CA VAL A 212 -21.82 5.61 4.42
C VAL A 212 -20.75 5.08 3.46
N THR A 213 -19.68 4.51 4.00
CA THR A 213 -18.54 3.98 3.25
C THR A 213 -18.63 2.47 2.95
N ASN A 214 -19.74 1.82 3.31
CA ASN A 214 -19.92 0.36 3.19
C ASN A 214 -18.78 -0.46 3.85
N SER A 215 -18.15 0.07 4.89
CA SER A 215 -17.02 -0.55 5.59
C SER A 215 -17.45 -1.44 6.77
N CYS A 216 -18.75 -1.49 7.09
CA CYS A 216 -19.28 -2.23 8.23
C CYS A 216 -19.00 -3.75 8.26
N PRO A 217 -19.02 -4.51 7.13
CA PRO A 217 -18.89 -5.97 7.19
C PRO A 217 -17.56 -6.46 7.74
N SER A 218 -16.48 -5.73 7.51
CA SER A 218 -15.10 -6.06 7.91
C SER A 218 -14.56 -5.19 9.04
N CYS A 219 -15.33 -4.20 9.51
CA CYS A 219 -14.86 -3.24 10.52
C CYS A 219 -14.74 -3.91 11.91
N PRO A 220 -13.54 -3.94 12.51
CA PRO A 220 -13.37 -4.50 13.86
C PRO A 220 -14.05 -3.63 14.93
N PHE A 221 -14.25 -2.34 14.65
CA PHE A 221 -14.91 -1.37 15.55
C PHE A 221 -16.43 -1.35 15.43
N LYS A 222 -17.04 -2.32 14.72
CA LYS A 222 -18.50 -2.35 14.51
C LYS A 222 -19.27 -2.26 15.82
N ARG A 223 -18.81 -2.90 16.89
CA ARG A 223 -19.46 -2.88 18.22
C ARG A 223 -19.47 -1.49 18.84
N LEU A 224 -18.41 -0.69 18.65
CA LEU A 224 -18.32 0.69 19.11
C LEU A 224 -19.40 1.57 18.48
N CYS A 225 -19.70 1.34 17.19
CA CYS A 225 -20.76 2.06 16.47
C CYS A 225 -22.18 1.73 16.97
N PHE A 226 -22.37 0.58 17.63
CA PHE A 226 -23.66 0.13 18.17
C PHE A 226 -23.75 0.26 19.70
N ALA A 227 -22.75 0.88 20.34
CA ALA A 227 -22.78 1.14 21.77
C ALA A 227 -23.93 2.12 22.09
N GLN A 228 -24.78 1.75 23.04
CA GLN A 228 -25.99 2.50 23.40
C GLN A 228 -25.78 3.42 24.62
N ASN A 229 -24.67 3.26 25.32
CA ASN A 229 -24.32 4.03 26.52
C ASN A 229 -22.80 4.05 26.74
N LYS A 230 -22.37 4.89 27.68
CA LYS A 230 -20.95 5.11 28.00
C LYS A 230 -20.25 3.82 28.48
N ASP A 231 -20.90 3.02 29.32
CA ASP A 231 -20.31 1.77 29.83
C ASP A 231 -19.96 0.79 28.69
N GLN A 232 -20.80 0.71 27.67
CA GLN A 232 -20.52 -0.11 26.47
C GLN A 232 -19.39 0.47 25.62
N VAL A 233 -19.32 1.80 25.48
CA VAL A 233 -18.21 2.48 24.78
C VAL A 233 -16.89 2.16 25.47
N ASP A 234 -16.82 2.36 26.80
CA ASP A 234 -15.60 2.16 27.59
C ASP A 234 -15.16 0.68 27.57
N LEU A 235 -16.12 -0.26 27.66
CA LEU A 235 -15.85 -1.69 27.53
C LEU A 235 -15.25 -2.03 26.17
N PHE A 236 -15.87 -1.59 25.07
CA PHE A 236 -15.43 -1.94 23.71
C PHE A 236 -14.12 -1.25 23.31
N LEU A 237 -13.87 -0.04 23.82
CA LEU A 237 -12.57 0.61 23.69
C LEU A 237 -11.49 -0.16 24.45
N GLY A 238 -11.77 -0.62 25.67
CA GLY A 238 -10.85 -1.44 26.47
C GLY A 238 -10.52 -2.79 25.84
N GLU A 239 -11.43 -3.37 25.05
CA GLU A 239 -11.20 -4.59 24.26
C GLU A 239 -10.33 -4.34 23.02
N THR A 240 -10.13 -3.08 22.62
CA THR A 240 -9.35 -2.75 21.43
C THR A 240 -7.89 -2.46 21.82
N PRO A 241 -6.93 -3.34 21.47
CA PRO A 241 -5.53 -3.09 21.78
C PRO A 241 -5.02 -1.87 20.99
N VAL A 242 -4.51 -0.88 21.70
CA VAL A 242 -3.75 0.21 21.07
C VAL A 242 -2.36 -0.33 20.75
N VAL A 243 -2.13 -0.61 19.47
CA VAL A 243 -0.80 -0.99 18.97
C VAL A 243 -0.15 0.28 18.43
N LYS A 244 1.01 0.64 18.99
CA LYS A 244 1.80 1.74 18.44
C LYS A 244 2.21 1.38 17.01
N TYR A 245 1.79 2.20 16.05
CA TYR A 245 2.24 2.06 14.68
C TYR A 245 3.69 2.55 14.56
N GLU A 246 4.58 1.69 14.08
CA GLU A 246 6.00 1.98 13.87
C GLU A 246 6.29 1.87 12.36
N PRO A 247 6.13 2.95 11.59
CA PRO A 247 6.09 2.86 10.13
C PRO A 247 7.42 2.48 9.48
N LEU A 248 8.53 2.74 10.17
CA LEU A 248 9.87 2.43 9.69
C LEU A 248 10.38 1.07 10.18
N LYS A 249 9.55 0.30 10.90
CA LYS A 249 9.91 -1.05 11.35
C LYS A 249 9.84 -2.03 10.18
N TRP A 250 10.90 -2.84 10.04
CA TRP A 250 11.06 -3.87 9.03
C TRP A 250 10.77 -5.26 9.57
#